data_AF-A0A1Y5GY50-F1
#
_entry.id   AF-A0A1Y5GY50-F1
#
_cell.length_a   1.000
_cell.length_b   1.000
_cell.length_c   1.000
_cell.angle_alpha   90.00
_cell.angle_beta   90.00
_cell.angle_gamma   90.00
#
_symmetry.space_group_name_H-M   'P 1'
#
loop_
_entity.id
_entity.type
_entity.pdbx_description
1 polymer ?
#
loop_
_entity_poly.entity_id
_entity_poly.type
_entity_poly.pdbx_seq_one_letter_code
_entity_poly.pdbx_strand_id
1 'polypeptide(L)'
;MSLSHDKLANNLATHLMSDDRMVWEDIPVGKSGSVRPDVLTIQKSFASPNPISYEIKVSVSDFRSDVTSAKWKNYLDFSYGVIFAVPKGLIKNQIFQMVVG
;
A
#
# COMPACT_ATOMS: atom_id res chain seq x y z
N MET A 1 9.90 8.69 -19.72
CA MET A 1 9.25 7.39 -19.42
C MET A 1 8.33 7.59 -18.23
N SER A 2 7.03 7.36 -18.38
CA SER A 2 6.11 7.26 -17.24
C SER A 2 6.34 5.90 -16.56
N LEU A 3 6.60 5.90 -15.26
CA LEU A 3 6.62 4.66 -14.49
C LEU A 3 5.20 4.07 -14.47
N SER A 4 5.04 2.81 -14.88
CA SER A 4 3.76 2.11 -14.78
C SER A 4 3.44 1.76 -13.33
N HIS A 5 2.17 1.51 -13.05
CA HIS A 5 1.67 1.05 -11.75
C HIS A 5 2.43 -0.18 -11.26
N ASP A 6 2.41 -1.26 -12.05
CA ASP A 6 3.06 -2.53 -11.70
C ASP A 6 4.58 -2.37 -11.48
N LYS A 7 5.22 -1.47 -12.25
CA LYS A 7 6.66 -1.24 -12.07
C LYS A 7 6.96 -0.52 -10.76
N LEU A 8 6.10 0.41 -10.35
CA LEU A 8 6.21 1.05 -9.03
C LEU A 8 5.93 0.05 -7.91
N ALA A 9 4.95 -0.86 -8.09
CA ALA A 9 4.63 -1.89 -7.12
C ALA A 9 5.82 -2.80 -6.85
N ASN A 10 6.40 -3.32 -7.93
CA ASN A 10 7.53 -4.20 -7.84
C ASN A 10 8.77 -3.50 -7.25
N ASN A 11 9.02 -2.25 -7.63
CA ASN A 11 10.12 -1.47 -7.07
C ASN A 11 9.92 -1.21 -5.57
N LEU A 12 8.69 -0.86 -5.14
CA LEU A 12 8.35 -0.63 -3.74
C LEU A 12 8.46 -1.94 -2.94
N ALA A 13 7.90 -3.02 -3.45
CA ALA A 13 7.95 -4.33 -2.81
C ALA A 13 9.41 -4.76 -2.57
N THR A 14 10.24 -4.66 -3.62
CA THR A 14 11.68 -4.94 -3.54
C THR A 14 12.38 -4.05 -2.51
N HIS A 15 12.03 -2.77 -2.44
CA HIS A 15 12.60 -1.83 -1.46
C HIS A 15 12.20 -2.14 -0.01
N LEU A 16 10.99 -2.64 0.20
CA LEU A 16 10.44 -2.96 1.52
C LEU A 16 10.88 -4.33 2.04
N MET A 17 11.40 -5.22 1.19
CA MET A 17 11.88 -6.53 1.61
C MET A 17 13.05 -6.41 2.60
N SER A 18 12.97 -7.16 3.68
CA SER A 18 14.01 -7.26 4.70
C SER A 18 13.92 -8.62 5.40
N ASP A 19 14.96 -9.00 6.15
CA ASP A 19 15.02 -10.30 6.83
C ASP A 19 13.86 -10.51 7.82
N ASP A 20 13.33 -9.43 8.39
CA ASP A 20 12.25 -9.40 9.37
C ASP A 20 10.87 -9.08 8.77
N ARG A 21 10.75 -8.96 7.44
CA ARG A 21 9.51 -8.55 6.78
C ARG A 21 9.15 -9.44 5.61
N MET A 22 7.88 -9.80 5.54
CA MET A 22 7.28 -10.44 4.39
C MET A 22 6.56 -9.38 3.55
N VAL A 23 6.67 -9.51 2.23
CA VAL A 23 6.12 -8.56 1.27
C VAL A 23 5.42 -9.35 0.17
N TRP A 24 4.22 -8.92 -0.20
CA TRP A 24 3.45 -9.50 -1.31
C TRP A 24 2.92 -8.39 -2.20
N GLU A 25 2.90 -8.66 -3.50
CA GLU A 25 2.23 -7.85 -4.51
C GLU A 25 0.86 -8.46 -4.81
N ASP A 26 -0.17 -7.62 -4.97
CA ASP A 26 -1.52 -7.99 -5.41
C ASP A 26 -2.15 -9.21 -4.71
N ILE A 27 -1.90 -9.41 -3.41
CA ILE A 27 -2.45 -10.58 -2.70
C ILE A 27 -3.91 -10.35 -2.28
N PRO A 28 -4.85 -11.26 -2.57
CA PRO A 28 -6.20 -11.18 -1.99
C PRO A 28 -6.13 -11.46 -0.49
N VAL A 29 -6.68 -10.53 0.31
CA VAL A 29 -6.74 -10.67 1.77
C VAL A 29 -8.17 -11.00 2.17
N GLY A 30 -8.43 -12.28 2.44
CA GLY A 30 -9.74 -12.79 2.86
C GLY A 30 -10.38 -13.71 1.81
N LYS A 31 -11.72 -13.73 1.76
CA LYS A 31 -12.49 -14.61 0.86
C LYS A 31 -12.36 -14.18 -0.61
N SER A 32 -12.77 -15.05 -1.54
CA SER A 32 -12.84 -14.68 -2.96
C SER A 32 -13.67 -13.40 -3.17
N GLY A 33 -13.12 -12.46 -3.95
CA GLY A 33 -13.68 -11.11 -4.14
C GLY A 33 -13.27 -10.09 -3.07
N SER A 34 -12.42 -10.46 -2.10
CA SER A 34 -11.81 -9.54 -1.15
C SER A 34 -10.96 -8.47 -1.85
N VAL A 35 -10.81 -7.34 -1.16
CA VAL A 35 -9.91 -6.25 -1.58
C VAL A 35 -8.46 -6.75 -1.66
N ARG A 36 -7.70 -6.15 -2.58
CA ARG A 36 -6.30 -6.48 -2.88
C ARG A 36 -5.48 -5.20 -2.78
N PRO A 37 -4.67 -5.01 -1.73
CA PRO A 37 -3.71 -3.92 -1.73
C PRO A 37 -2.68 -4.17 -2.82
N ASP A 38 -2.16 -3.10 -3.44
CA ASP A 38 -1.10 -3.22 -4.45
C ASP A 38 0.15 -3.88 -3.85
N VAL A 39 0.53 -3.47 -2.62
CA VAL A 39 1.57 -4.13 -1.83
C VAL A 39 1.09 -4.31 -0.38
N LEU A 40 1.32 -5.50 0.18
CA LEU A 40 1.10 -5.80 1.59
C LEU A 40 2.43 -6.13 2.25
N THR A 41 2.70 -5.56 3.42
CA THR A 41 3.82 -5.97 4.27
C THR A 41 3.36 -6.48 5.62
N ILE A 42 4.01 -7.54 6.12
CA ILE A 42 3.79 -8.08 7.47
C ILE A 42 5.16 -8.32 8.11
N GLN A 43 5.37 -7.87 9.34
CA GLN A 43 6.55 -8.19 10.13
C GLN A 43 6.54 -9.67 10.53
N LYS A 44 7.70 -10.32 10.51
CA LYS A 44 7.91 -11.71 10.96
C LYS A 44 7.93 -11.76 12.49
N SER A 45 6.81 -11.42 13.09
CA SER A 45 6.62 -11.39 14.54
C SER A 45 5.25 -11.97 14.87
N PHE A 46 5.22 -12.92 15.79
CA PHE A 46 3.96 -13.47 16.32
C PHE A 46 3.26 -12.49 17.27
N ALA A 47 4.03 -11.67 17.99
CA ALA A 47 3.48 -10.71 18.94
C ALA A 47 3.01 -9.41 18.28
N SER A 48 3.65 -9.02 17.17
CA SER A 48 3.40 -7.74 16.51
C SER A 48 3.60 -7.87 14.99
N PRO A 49 2.69 -8.58 14.28
CA PRO A 49 2.82 -8.79 12.84
C PRO A 49 2.65 -7.49 12.02
N ASN A 50 2.02 -6.46 12.58
CA ASN A 50 1.96 -5.10 12.03
C ASN A 50 1.71 -5.03 10.50
N PRO A 51 0.63 -5.63 9.97
CA PRO A 51 0.27 -5.54 8.55
C PRO A 51 0.09 -4.09 8.10
N ILE A 52 0.69 -3.72 6.97
CA ILE A 52 0.53 -2.41 6.33
C ILE A 52 0.21 -2.61 4.85
N SER A 53 -0.89 -1.99 4.39
CA SER A 53 -1.26 -1.93 2.98
C SER A 53 -0.69 -0.69 2.31
N TYR A 54 -0.22 -0.85 1.09
CA TYR A 54 0.24 0.25 0.24
C TYR A 54 -0.62 0.32 -1.02
N GLU A 55 -0.97 1.55 -1.40
CA GLU A 55 -1.76 1.88 -2.58
C GLU A 55 -0.94 2.81 -3.48
N ILE A 56 -0.76 2.41 -4.73
CA ILE A 56 0.11 3.07 -5.68
C ILE A 56 -0.73 3.95 -6.57
N LYS A 57 -0.29 5.20 -6.75
CA LYS A 57 -0.97 6.15 -7.61
C LYS A 57 0.04 6.82 -8.53
N VAL A 58 -0.15 6.62 -9.84
CA VAL A 58 0.71 7.17 -10.91
C VAL A 58 0.28 8.56 -11.37
N SER A 59 -0.91 9.02 -10.96
CA SER A 59 -1.45 10.33 -11.32
C SER A 59 -2.13 11.02 -10.14
N VAL A 60 -2.19 12.36 -10.17
CA VAL A 60 -2.88 13.16 -9.14
C VAL A 60 -4.38 12.88 -9.14
N SER A 61 -4.97 12.66 -10.32
CA SER A 61 -6.39 12.34 -10.46
C SER A 61 -6.74 11.00 -9.80
N ASP A 62 -5.92 9.99 -10.03
CA ASP A 62 -6.07 8.66 -9.44
C ASP A 62 -5.92 8.72 -7.91
N PHE A 63 -4.88 9.39 -7.42
CA PHE A 63 -4.70 9.64 -5.99
C PHE A 63 -5.91 10.34 -5.35
N ARG A 64 -6.40 11.42 -5.95
CA ARG A 64 -7.55 12.16 -5.42
C ARG A 64 -8.82 11.31 -5.42
N SER A 65 -9.07 10.58 -6.51
CA SER A 65 -10.23 9.70 -6.65
C SER A 65 -10.27 8.64 -5.54
N ASP A 66 -9.13 8.01 -5.26
CA ASP A 66 -9.08 6.96 -4.25
C ASP A 66 -9.23 7.50 -2.84
N VAL A 67 -8.56 8.61 -2.53
CA VAL A 67 -8.68 9.28 -1.22
C VAL A 67 -10.14 9.70 -0.96
N THR A 68 -10.84 10.27 -1.95
CA THR A 68 -12.23 10.72 -1.79
C THR A 68 -13.23 9.56 -1.73
N SER A 69 -12.98 8.47 -2.45
CA SER A 69 -13.88 7.31 -2.46
C SER A 69 -13.94 6.58 -1.11
N ALA A 70 -12.94 6.78 -0.24
CA ALA A 70 -12.77 6.10 1.04
C ALA A 70 -12.68 4.56 0.96
N LYS A 71 -12.56 3.98 -0.23
CA LYS A 71 -12.44 2.51 -0.43
C LYS A 71 -11.25 1.90 0.30
N TRP A 72 -10.17 2.66 0.41
CA TRP A 72 -8.95 2.29 1.13
C TRP A 72 -9.20 1.96 2.60
N LYS A 73 -10.29 2.44 3.21
CA LYS A 73 -10.65 2.12 4.60
C LYS A 73 -10.93 0.63 4.80
N ASN A 74 -11.34 -0.09 3.75
CA ASN A 74 -11.55 -1.54 3.82
C ASN A 74 -10.26 -2.31 4.14
N TYR A 75 -9.09 -1.71 3.92
CA TYR A 75 -7.81 -2.30 4.32
C TYR A 75 -7.57 -2.24 5.82
N LEU A 76 -8.22 -1.32 6.54
CA LEU A 76 -8.08 -1.18 7.99
C LEU A 76 -8.70 -2.35 8.77
N ASP A 77 -9.53 -3.18 8.12
CA ASP A 77 -10.06 -4.41 8.71
C ASP A 77 -8.95 -5.44 9.00
N PHE A 78 -7.81 -5.34 8.31
CA PHE A 78 -6.69 -6.26 8.44
C PHE A 78 -5.32 -5.61 8.51
N SER A 79 -5.21 -4.30 8.27
CA SER A 79 -3.95 -3.54 8.32
C SER A 79 -3.99 -2.47 9.40
N TYR A 80 -2.84 -2.26 10.04
CA TYR A 80 -2.62 -1.18 11.00
C TYR A 80 -2.58 0.20 10.31
N GLY A 81 -2.38 0.24 9.00
CA GLY A 81 -2.37 1.47 8.26
C GLY A 81 -2.37 1.26 6.75
N VAL A 82 -2.69 2.34 6.05
CA VAL A 82 -2.64 2.42 4.59
C VAL A 82 -1.70 3.55 4.19
N ILE A 83 -0.77 3.25 3.29
CA ILE A 83 0.21 4.22 2.78
C ILE A 83 0.00 4.41 1.28
N PHE A 84 -0.22 5.65 0.86
CA PHE A 84 -0.24 5.97 -0.57
C PHE A 84 1.18 6.20 -1.09
N ALA A 85 1.63 5.33 -1.98
CA ALA A 85 2.93 5.42 -2.64
C ALA A 85 2.78 6.09 -4.01
N VAL A 86 3.57 7.14 -4.25
CA VAL A 86 3.48 7.96 -5.46
C VAL A 86 4.85 8.35 -5.98
N PRO A 87 5.03 8.55 -7.29
CA PRO A 87 6.25 9.12 -7.84
C PRO A 87 6.62 10.46 -7.16
N LYS A 88 7.92 10.65 -6.92
CA LYS A 88 8.44 11.90 -6.36
C LYS A 88 8.00 13.09 -7.22
N GLY A 89 7.45 14.11 -6.57
CA GLY A 89 6.97 15.33 -7.24
C GLY A 89 5.55 15.22 -7.80
N LEU A 90 4.87 14.07 -7.69
CA LEU A 90 3.47 13.95 -8.13
C LEU A 90 2.52 14.78 -7.25
N ILE A 91 2.76 14.78 -5.94
CA ILE A 91 2.00 15.56 -4.96
C ILE A 91 2.94 16.49 -4.18
N LYS A 92 2.45 17.68 -3.79
CA LYS A 92 3.25 18.68 -3.08
C LYS A 92 3.64 18.25 -1.65
N ASN A 93 2.93 17.28 -1.05
CA ASN A 93 3.25 16.70 0.26
C ASN A 93 3.79 15.28 0.12
N GLN A 94 5.01 15.04 0.59
CA GLN A 94 5.59 13.70 0.62
C GLN A 94 4.90 12.86 1.71
N ILE A 95 4.38 11.69 1.31
CA ILE A 95 3.89 10.57 2.13
C ILE A 95 2.82 10.99 3.16
N PHE A 96 1.54 10.86 2.78
CA PHE A 96 0.48 10.72 3.77
C PHE A 96 0.59 9.31 4.38
N GLN A 97 1.15 9.23 5.58
CA GLN A 97 1.02 8.06 6.43
C GLN A 97 -0.21 8.29 7.32
N MET A 98 -1.29 7.56 7.08
CA MET A 98 -2.40 7.53 8.03
C MET A 98 -2.17 6.35 8.97
N VAL A 99 -1.47 6.61 10.08
CA VAL A 99 -1.38 5.67 11.20
C VAL A 99 -2.69 5.81 11.97
N VAL A 100 -3.54 4.79 11.92
CA VAL A 100 -4.68 4.69 12.84
C VAL A 100 -4.19 3.83 14.00
N GLY A 101 -4.02 4.48 15.16
CA GLY A 101 -3.55 3.84 16.40
C GLY A 101 -4.62 3.03 17.10
#